data_AF-A0A818ENV4-F1
#
_entry.id   AF-A0A818ENV4-F1
#
_cell.length_a   1.000
_cell.length_b   1.000
_cell.length_c   1.000
_cell.angle_alpha   90.00
_cell.angle_beta   90.00
_cell.angle_gamma   90.00
#
_symmetry.space_group_name_H-M   'P 1'
#
loop_
_entity.id
_entity.type
_entity.pdbx_description
1 polymer ?
#
loop_
_entity_poly.entity_id
_entity_poly.type
_entity_poly.pdbx_seq_one_letter_code
_entity_poly.pdbx_strand_id
1 'polypeptide(L)'
;MLPSQVTGIYTEDIDSSSSALQCRIQYLDDIDPFSSVNLPEPARPPSFTFLTSTILSNQLPSVHKVLNAPHQISDCTLELCRQDGTKTEFGPYLELDQTLDEQREEIETFTQGYKWSIVLRTQLNVRVQACIDKLLNSDGRELRRSLFSLKQIFQDDKDLVHEFVNNQGLQCLIKIGGAADQNYQNYILRALGQLMLYVDGMNAVINQNEVVQWLYSLVESSFRLVVKTSLKLLIVFAEYTESNALLIISAVTEVDKSAKRLLWANAMKILNEMDNSSTEVVLLIITLFNTVLSAIPDQDTFYDITDALEEQGMHQCTQFFLNRKPAEADLIEQFHIYDVCSKIPSPTVT
;
A
#
# COMPACT_ATOMS: atom_id res chain seq x y z
N MET A 1 50.34 22.30 -25.37
CA MET A 1 50.84 22.55 -24.00
C MET A 1 50.08 23.72 -23.42
N LEU A 2 49.19 23.43 -22.48
CA LEU A 2 48.72 24.25 -21.35
C LEU A 2 47.74 23.33 -20.58
N PRO A 3 47.68 23.42 -19.23
CA PRO A 3 47.47 22.26 -18.38
C PRO A 3 46.00 22.00 -18.03
N SER A 4 45.72 20.72 -17.80
CA SER A 4 44.48 20.16 -17.29
C SER A 4 44.16 20.70 -15.89
N GLN A 5 43.00 21.35 -15.74
CA GLN A 5 42.43 21.63 -14.44
C GLN A 5 41.79 20.35 -13.90
N VAL A 6 42.44 19.75 -12.90
CA VAL A 6 41.87 18.69 -12.08
C VAL A 6 40.84 19.34 -11.16
N THR A 7 39.55 19.15 -11.47
CA THR A 7 38.45 19.41 -10.54
C THR A 7 38.52 18.37 -9.43
N GLY A 8 38.80 18.84 -8.21
CA GLY A 8 38.85 18.02 -7.01
C GLY A 8 37.55 17.28 -6.74
N ILE A 9 37.67 15.98 -6.53
CA ILE A 9 36.67 15.10 -5.94
C ILE A 9 36.61 15.49 -4.45
N TYR A 10 35.46 15.97 -3.98
CA TYR A 10 35.22 16.16 -2.55
C TYR A 10 34.95 14.77 -1.95
N THR A 11 35.97 14.11 -1.45
CA THR A 11 35.82 13.03 -0.47
C THR A 11 35.62 13.70 0.89
N GLU A 12 34.39 13.68 1.41
CA GLU A 12 34.17 13.86 2.85
C GLU A 12 34.68 12.59 3.53
N ASP A 13 35.97 12.55 3.84
CA ASP A 13 36.57 11.44 4.57
C ASP A 13 36.01 11.44 6.00
N ILE A 14 35.17 10.45 6.32
CA ILE A 14 34.75 10.16 7.69
C ILE A 14 35.97 9.56 8.39
N ASP A 15 36.76 10.41 9.03
CA ASP A 15 37.94 9.98 9.79
C ASP A 15 37.49 9.08 10.96
N SER A 16 37.96 7.84 10.97
CA SER A 16 37.69 6.79 11.98
C SER A 16 38.07 7.17 13.42
N SER A 17 38.68 8.34 13.62
CA SER A 17 39.10 8.90 14.90
C SER A 17 38.44 10.24 15.26
N SER A 18 37.54 10.77 14.42
CA SER A 18 36.93 12.07 14.65
C SER A 18 35.75 11.98 15.62
N SER A 19 35.85 12.67 16.76
CA SER A 19 34.76 12.86 17.73
C SER A 19 33.54 13.64 17.18
N ALA A 20 33.61 14.09 15.93
CA ALA A 20 32.60 14.89 15.29
C ALA A 20 32.43 14.57 13.79
N LEU A 21 31.18 14.57 13.33
CA LEU A 21 30.80 14.40 11.93
C LEU A 21 30.29 15.75 11.39
N GLN A 22 31.00 16.31 10.43
CA GLN A 22 30.54 17.51 9.72
C GLN A 22 29.78 17.08 8.47
N CYS A 23 28.53 17.52 8.35
CA CYS A 23 27.69 17.21 7.19
C CYS A 23 26.76 18.38 6.83
N ARG A 24 25.99 18.21 5.76
CA ARG A 24 24.94 19.15 5.36
C ARG A 24 23.63 18.80 6.06
N ILE A 25 22.87 19.82 6.45
CA ILE A 25 21.54 19.63 7.02
C ILE A 25 20.49 20.40 6.22
N GLN A 26 19.29 19.84 6.14
CA GLN A 26 18.09 20.43 5.55
C GLN A 26 16.87 20.06 6.40
N TYR A 27 15.70 20.63 6.14
CA TYR A 27 14.43 20.11 6.63
C TYR A 27 13.48 19.79 5.46
N LEU A 28 12.52 18.91 5.69
CA LEU A 28 11.41 18.66 4.78
C LEU A 28 10.11 19.15 5.43
N ASP A 29 9.41 20.09 4.80
CA ASP A 29 8.10 20.54 5.29
C ASP A 29 7.03 19.50 4.95
N ASP A 30 6.86 18.56 5.85
CA ASP A 30 5.89 17.46 5.79
C ASP A 30 4.94 17.46 7.00
N ILE A 31 4.75 18.62 7.62
CA ILE A 31 3.86 18.81 8.78
C ILE A 31 2.40 18.48 8.41
N ASP A 32 1.94 18.92 7.23
CA ASP A 32 0.69 18.46 6.63
C ASP A 32 0.99 17.41 5.54
N PRO A 33 0.76 16.11 5.80
CA PRO A 33 1.09 15.04 4.85
C PRO A 33 0.34 15.16 3.51
N PHE A 34 -0.74 15.95 3.44
CA PHE A 34 -1.49 16.18 2.20
C PHE A 34 -1.01 17.39 1.39
N SER A 35 -0.06 18.16 1.92
CA SER A 35 0.50 19.36 1.30
C SER A 35 2.03 19.30 1.14
N SER A 36 2.66 18.19 1.54
CA SER A 36 4.12 18.02 1.52
C SER A 36 4.71 18.14 0.12
N VAL A 37 5.86 18.81 0.04
CA VAL A 37 6.69 18.86 -1.17
C VAL A 37 7.97 18.06 -0.88
N ASN A 38 8.30 17.09 -1.74
CA ASN A 38 9.48 16.21 -1.57
C ASN A 38 10.81 16.90 -1.94
N LEU A 39 10.98 18.15 -1.52
CA LEU A 39 12.18 18.95 -1.78
C LEU A 39 12.69 19.53 -0.44
N PRO A 40 13.82 19.03 0.07
CA PRO A 40 14.39 19.56 1.30
C PRO A 40 14.83 21.03 1.16
N GLU A 41 14.62 21.80 2.23
CA GLU A 41 14.94 23.22 2.34
C GLU A 41 16.03 23.46 3.41
N PRO A 42 16.87 24.50 3.29
CA PRO A 42 16.98 25.41 2.16
C PRO A 42 17.73 24.79 0.97
N ALA A 43 17.52 25.33 -0.23
CA ALA A 43 18.20 24.87 -1.46
C ALA A 43 19.76 24.93 -1.39
N ARG A 44 20.31 25.71 -0.46
CA ARG A 44 21.74 25.71 -0.12
C ARG A 44 21.91 25.21 1.31
N PRO A 45 22.14 23.90 1.49
CA PRO A 45 22.18 23.29 2.82
C PRO A 45 23.30 23.89 3.67
N PRO A 46 23.02 24.40 4.89
CA PRO A 46 24.07 24.78 5.83
C PRO A 46 24.87 23.56 6.28
N SER A 47 26.13 23.78 6.67
CA SER A 47 26.94 22.75 7.32
C SER A 47 26.67 22.73 8.81
N PHE A 48 26.58 21.54 9.38
CA PHE A 48 26.43 21.31 10.81
C PHE A 48 27.44 20.25 11.27
N THR A 49 27.85 20.32 12.52
CA THR A 49 28.82 19.39 13.11
C THR A 49 28.14 18.65 14.26
N PHE A 50 27.85 17.37 14.04
CA PHE A 50 27.35 16.47 15.08
C PHE A 50 28.51 15.92 15.90
N LEU A 51 28.31 15.74 17.20
CA LEU A 51 29.20 14.95 18.05
C LEU A 51 28.84 13.47 17.90
N THR A 52 29.79 12.63 17.48
CA THR A 52 29.47 11.26 17.07
C THR A 52 29.10 10.35 18.24
N SER A 53 29.64 10.65 19.42
CA SER A 53 29.45 9.92 20.68
C SER A 53 28.35 10.49 21.57
N THR A 54 27.57 11.46 21.07
CA THR A 54 26.44 12.05 21.79
C THR A 54 25.13 11.63 21.14
N ILE A 55 24.13 11.32 21.97
CA ILE A 55 22.79 10.92 21.52
C ILE A 55 22.18 12.02 20.63
N LEU A 56 21.54 11.61 19.52
CA LEU A 56 20.98 12.53 18.53
C LEU A 56 19.86 13.42 19.06
N SER A 57 18.97 12.91 19.92
CA SER A 57 17.89 13.69 20.54
C SER A 57 18.39 14.91 21.32
N ASN A 58 19.57 14.85 21.94
CA ASN A 58 20.19 15.99 22.61
C ASN A 58 20.73 17.05 21.64
N GLN A 59 21.03 16.65 20.40
CA GLN A 59 21.58 17.52 19.36
C GLN A 59 20.49 18.11 18.44
N LEU A 60 19.34 17.45 18.37
CA LEU A 60 18.19 17.84 17.55
C LEU A 60 17.73 19.31 17.74
N PRO A 61 17.65 19.88 18.96
CA PRO A 61 17.28 21.29 19.13
C PRO A 61 18.25 22.26 18.46
N SER A 62 19.53 21.90 18.37
CA SER A 62 20.55 22.72 17.70
C SER A 62 20.38 22.66 16.18
N VAL A 63 20.12 21.48 15.63
CA VAL A 63 19.81 21.26 14.21
C VAL A 63 18.57 22.06 13.81
N HIS A 64 17.48 21.91 14.58
CA HIS A 64 16.22 22.64 14.40
C HIS A 64 16.43 24.16 14.37
N LYS A 65 17.18 24.69 15.35
CA LYS A 65 17.48 26.12 15.44
C LYS A 65 18.30 26.65 14.27
N VAL A 66 19.30 25.89 13.79
CA VAL A 66 20.14 26.29 12.64
C VAL A 66 19.31 26.34 11.36
N LEU A 67 18.40 25.38 11.18
CA LEU A 67 17.50 25.32 10.03
C LEU A 67 16.37 26.33 10.09
N ASN A 68 16.04 26.83 11.29
CA ASN A 68 14.82 27.61 11.55
C ASN A 68 13.58 26.86 11.01
N ALA A 69 13.54 25.56 11.26
CA ALA A 69 12.50 24.67 10.75
C ALA A 69 11.13 25.00 11.39
N PRO A 70 10.02 24.94 10.61
CA PRO A 70 8.69 25.29 11.11
C PRO A 70 8.09 24.25 12.08
N HIS A 71 8.68 23.05 12.16
CA HIS A 71 8.21 21.93 12.95
C HIS A 71 8.21 22.21 14.46
N GLN A 72 7.32 21.54 15.19
CA GLN A 72 7.47 21.39 16.64
C GLN A 72 8.61 20.41 16.92
N ILE A 73 9.56 20.79 17.76
CA ILE A 73 10.77 19.99 18.03
C ILE A 73 10.44 18.58 18.54
N SER A 74 9.36 18.42 19.32
CA SER A 74 8.90 17.13 19.84
C SER A 74 8.49 16.14 18.75
N ASP A 75 8.12 16.65 17.58
CA ASP A 75 7.54 15.87 16.49
C ASP A 75 8.58 15.62 15.38
N CYS A 76 9.82 16.09 15.59
CA CYS A 76 10.90 15.97 14.63
C CYS A 76 11.61 14.62 14.72
N THR A 77 12.09 14.16 13.57
CA THR A 77 13.06 13.07 13.40
C THR A 77 14.14 13.49 12.40
N LEU A 78 15.15 12.65 12.24
CA LEU A 78 16.25 12.84 11.29
C LEU A 78 16.26 11.67 10.30
N GLU A 79 16.45 11.97 9.02
CA GLU A 79 16.51 10.98 7.95
C GLU A 79 17.71 11.29 7.04
N LEU A 80 18.39 10.25 6.57
CA LEU A 80 19.45 10.43 5.59
C LEU A 80 18.86 10.76 4.22
N CYS A 81 19.50 11.65 3.49
CA CYS A 81 19.08 12.03 2.15
C CYS A 81 20.31 12.15 1.26
N ARG A 82 20.24 11.61 0.04
CA ARG A 82 21.25 11.81 -0.99
C ARG A 82 20.67 12.55 -2.19
N GLN A 83 21.51 13.34 -2.82
CA GLN A 83 21.18 14.04 -4.06
C GLN A 83 21.98 13.46 -5.22
N ASP A 84 21.28 12.85 -6.17
CA ASP A 84 21.84 12.40 -7.44
C ASP A 84 21.30 13.27 -8.59
N GLY A 85 22.07 14.29 -8.96
CA GLY A 85 21.67 15.27 -9.97
C GLY A 85 20.41 16.04 -9.57
N THR A 86 19.28 15.73 -10.21
CA THR A 86 17.96 16.33 -9.93
C THR A 86 17.05 15.43 -9.09
N LYS A 87 17.50 14.24 -8.71
CA LYS A 87 16.73 13.30 -7.90
C LYS A 87 17.18 13.35 -6.45
N THR A 88 16.21 13.55 -5.57
CA THR A 88 16.35 13.39 -4.12
C THR A 88 15.97 11.96 -3.77
N GLU A 89 16.82 11.26 -3.04
CA GLU A 89 16.53 9.93 -2.52
C GLU A 89 16.69 9.93 -1.01
N PHE A 90 15.63 9.51 -0.33
CA PHE A 90 15.58 9.36 1.12
C PHE A 90 16.05 7.97 1.52
N GLY A 91 16.84 7.93 2.58
CA GLY A 91 17.48 6.75 3.12
C GLY A 91 16.88 6.34 4.46
N PRO A 92 17.65 5.68 5.33
CA PRO A 92 17.15 5.28 6.64
C PRO A 92 16.88 6.49 7.54
N TYR A 93 15.87 6.33 8.40
CA TYR A 93 15.64 7.20 9.56
C TYR A 93 16.71 6.92 10.62
N LEU A 94 17.22 7.96 11.24
CA LEU A 94 18.19 7.84 12.33
C LEU A 94 17.47 7.69 13.66
N GLU A 95 17.89 6.71 14.46
CA GLU A 95 17.36 6.49 15.80
C GLU A 95 17.83 7.61 16.74
N LEU A 96 16.88 8.42 17.21
CA LEU A 96 17.19 9.62 18.00
C LEU A 96 17.70 9.31 19.42
N ASP A 97 17.47 8.11 19.93
CA ASP A 97 17.96 7.64 21.23
C ASP A 97 19.37 7.05 21.18
N GLN A 98 19.94 6.92 19.98
CA GLN A 98 21.29 6.42 19.74
C GLN A 98 22.26 7.54 19.32
N THR A 99 23.55 7.22 19.36
CA THR A 99 24.66 8.05 18.86
C THR A 99 24.96 7.74 17.40
N LEU A 100 25.68 8.62 16.69
CA LEU A 100 26.07 8.36 15.30
C LEU A 100 27.10 7.23 15.20
N ASP A 101 27.91 7.02 16.24
CA ASP A 101 28.86 5.90 16.27
C ASP A 101 28.15 4.54 16.36
N GLU A 102 26.97 4.47 17.00
CA GLU A 102 26.16 3.26 17.09
C GLU A 102 25.49 2.90 15.76
N GLN A 103 25.20 3.88 14.91
CA GLN A 103 24.54 3.71 13.59
C GLN A 103 25.49 3.96 12.41
N ARG A 104 26.80 3.94 12.65
CA ARG A 104 27.83 4.34 11.66
C ARG A 104 27.80 3.52 10.38
N GLU A 105 27.60 2.21 10.48
CA GLU A 105 27.59 1.30 9.33
C GLU A 105 26.48 1.65 8.33
N GLU A 106 25.28 2.00 8.83
CA GLU A 106 24.13 2.38 8.00
C GLU A 106 24.39 3.70 7.27
N ILE A 107 24.96 4.68 8.00
CA ILE A 107 25.34 5.97 7.45
C ILE A 107 26.39 5.78 6.35
N GLU A 108 27.49 5.11 6.65
CA GLU A 108 28.58 4.90 5.69
C GLU A 108 28.12 4.13 4.45
N THR A 109 27.25 3.13 4.63
CA THR A 109 26.67 2.37 3.50
C THR A 109 25.84 3.27 2.60
N PHE A 110 25.06 4.19 3.16
CA PHE A 110 24.18 5.09 2.40
C PHE A 110 24.94 6.25 1.72
N THR A 111 26.00 6.76 2.36
CA THR A 111 26.70 7.99 1.93
C THR A 111 27.83 7.77 0.92
N GLN A 112 28.16 6.52 0.59
CA GLN A 112 29.29 6.18 -0.29
C GLN A 112 29.24 6.84 -1.67
N GLY A 113 30.10 7.84 -1.89
CA GLY A 113 30.36 8.44 -3.20
C GLY A 113 29.34 9.48 -3.69
N TYR A 114 28.37 9.86 -2.85
CA TYR A 114 27.32 10.83 -3.20
C TYR A 114 27.33 12.04 -2.28
N LYS A 115 26.77 13.16 -2.77
CA LYS A 115 26.42 14.28 -1.90
C LYS A 115 25.22 13.87 -1.05
N TRP A 116 25.35 14.02 0.25
CA TRP A 116 24.34 13.63 1.21
C TRP A 116 24.10 14.74 2.23
N SER A 117 22.96 14.66 2.90
CA SER A 117 22.55 15.56 3.96
C SER A 117 21.66 14.82 4.96
N ILE A 118 21.64 15.28 6.19
CA ILE A 118 20.65 14.86 7.19
C ILE A 118 19.44 15.80 7.10
N VAL A 119 18.27 15.23 6.90
CA VAL A 119 17.01 15.96 6.76
C VAL A 119 16.23 15.87 8.07
N LEU A 120 15.94 17.02 8.67
CA LEU A 120 14.98 17.14 9.76
C LEU A 120 13.56 17.11 9.18
N ARG A 121 12.72 16.20 9.67
CA ARG A 121 11.35 16.06 9.19
C ARG A 121 10.41 15.57 10.27
N THR A 122 9.12 15.46 9.98
CA THR A 122 8.12 15.00 10.94
C THR A 122 8.21 13.48 11.13
N GLN A 123 8.14 13.01 12.38
CA GLN A 123 8.10 11.58 12.71
C GLN A 123 6.97 10.85 11.97
N LEU A 124 7.21 9.59 11.59
CA LEU A 124 6.26 8.77 10.84
C LEU A 124 4.91 8.65 11.57
N ASN A 125 4.93 8.34 12.87
CA ASN A 125 3.74 8.21 13.70
C ASN A 125 2.91 9.50 13.75
N VAL A 126 3.56 10.67 13.89
CA VAL A 126 2.89 11.97 13.91
C VAL A 126 2.22 12.26 12.56
N ARG A 127 2.92 11.97 11.45
CA ARG A 127 2.34 12.13 10.10
C ARG A 127 1.17 11.18 9.86
N VAL A 128 1.28 9.93 10.29
CA VAL A 128 0.18 8.95 10.19
C VAL A 128 -1.01 9.37 11.04
N GLN A 129 -0.80 9.85 12.26
CA GLN A 129 -1.89 10.33 13.10
C GLN A 129 -2.56 11.55 12.48
N ALA A 130 -1.79 12.50 11.94
CA ALA A 130 -2.32 13.64 11.19
C ALA A 130 -3.13 13.21 9.96
N CYS A 131 -2.66 12.18 9.24
CA CYS A 131 -3.41 11.55 8.14
C CYS A 131 -4.77 11.02 8.63
N ILE A 132 -4.76 10.17 9.65
CA ILE A 132 -5.98 9.53 10.18
C ILE A 132 -6.94 10.57 10.74
N ASP A 133 -6.44 11.54 11.52
CA ASP A 133 -7.25 12.60 12.11
C ASP A 133 -7.91 13.46 11.04
N LYS A 134 -7.20 13.81 9.96
CA LYS A 134 -7.78 14.56 8.84
C LYS A 134 -8.86 13.74 8.13
N LEU A 135 -8.64 12.44 7.92
CA LEU A 135 -9.65 11.57 7.30
C LEU A 135 -10.92 11.43 8.15
N LEU A 136 -10.80 11.38 9.47
CA LEU A 136 -11.94 11.22 10.38
C LEU A 136 -12.69 12.53 10.65
N ASN A 137 -12.02 13.68 10.56
CA ASN A 137 -12.59 14.98 10.92
C ASN A 137 -12.92 15.88 9.71
N SER A 138 -12.58 15.48 8.48
CA SER A 138 -12.96 16.20 7.26
C SER A 138 -14.27 15.67 6.67
N ASP A 139 -14.98 16.52 5.94
CA ASP A 139 -16.16 16.17 5.17
C ASP A 139 -16.16 16.79 3.75
N GLY A 140 -17.15 16.41 2.94
CA GLY A 140 -17.42 17.01 1.63
C GLY A 140 -16.21 17.13 0.71
N ARG A 141 -15.87 18.37 0.32
CA ARG A 141 -14.77 18.63 -0.63
C ARG A 141 -13.40 18.31 -0.04
N GLU A 142 -13.22 18.53 1.26
CA GLU A 142 -11.94 18.33 1.92
C GLU A 142 -11.62 16.84 2.03
N LEU A 143 -12.55 16.04 2.57
CA LEU A 143 -12.40 14.59 2.65
C LEU A 143 -12.13 13.97 1.27
N ARG A 144 -12.84 14.45 0.23
CA ARG A 144 -12.62 14.00 -1.14
C ARG A 144 -11.17 14.23 -1.60
N ARG A 145 -10.58 15.39 -1.28
CA ARG A 145 -9.20 15.71 -1.64
C ARG A 145 -8.21 14.87 -0.84
N SER A 146 -8.44 14.71 0.46
CA SER A 146 -7.61 13.88 1.33
C SER A 146 -7.56 12.43 0.81
N LEU A 147 -8.73 11.82 0.58
CA LEU A 147 -8.82 10.45 0.02
C LEU A 147 -8.14 10.32 -1.35
N PHE A 148 -8.31 11.31 -2.23
CA PHE A 148 -7.67 11.31 -3.54
C PHE A 148 -6.14 11.30 -3.45
N SER A 149 -5.57 12.05 -2.50
CA SER A 149 -4.12 12.19 -2.30
C SER A 149 -3.48 10.99 -1.62
N LEU A 150 -4.23 10.20 -0.83
CA LEU A 150 -3.67 9.07 -0.06
C LEU A 150 -2.83 8.11 -0.89
N LYS A 151 -3.26 7.79 -2.12
CA LYS A 151 -2.46 6.94 -3.01
C LYS A 151 -1.05 7.52 -3.21
N GLN A 152 -0.95 8.81 -3.51
CA GLN A 152 0.32 9.46 -3.78
C GLN A 152 1.19 9.50 -2.53
N ILE A 153 0.60 9.77 -1.36
CA ILE A 153 1.30 9.79 -0.07
C ILE A 153 1.98 8.44 0.20
N PHE A 154 1.26 7.33 0.06
CA PHE A 154 1.85 5.98 0.25
C PHE A 154 2.83 5.60 -0.86
N GLN A 155 2.69 6.17 -2.06
CA GLN A 155 3.60 5.91 -3.16
C GLN A 155 4.93 6.64 -2.98
N ASP A 156 4.90 7.87 -2.44
CA ASP A 156 6.08 8.71 -2.26
C ASP A 156 6.86 8.37 -0.98
N ASP A 157 6.19 7.84 0.05
CA ASP A 157 6.82 7.46 1.31
C ASP A 157 6.31 6.07 1.74
N LYS A 158 7.11 5.05 1.44
CA LYS A 158 6.78 3.64 1.73
C LYS A 158 6.76 3.36 3.23
N ASP A 159 7.51 4.10 4.04
CA ASP A 159 7.66 3.83 5.47
C ASP A 159 6.38 4.26 6.22
N LEU A 160 5.59 5.19 5.64
CA LEU A 160 4.24 5.48 6.10
C LEU A 160 3.30 4.28 6.01
N VAL A 161 3.53 3.31 5.13
CA VAL A 161 2.63 2.15 4.95
C VAL A 161 2.62 1.28 6.20
N HIS A 162 3.81 0.95 6.70
CA HIS A 162 3.97 0.17 7.92
C HIS A 162 3.34 0.91 9.12
N GLU A 163 3.65 2.19 9.27
CA GLU A 163 3.15 2.99 10.38
C GLU A 163 1.62 3.21 10.30
N PHE A 164 1.07 3.39 9.10
CA PHE A 164 -0.37 3.59 8.88
C PHE A 164 -1.17 2.34 9.29
N VAL A 165 -0.65 1.16 8.99
CA VAL A 165 -1.25 -0.11 9.38
C VAL A 165 -1.28 -0.27 10.90
N ASN A 166 -0.14 0.00 11.57
CA ASN A 166 -0.01 -0.18 13.02
C ASN A 166 -0.94 0.74 13.81
N ASN A 167 -1.26 1.91 13.27
CA ASN A 167 -2.14 2.90 13.89
C ASN A 167 -3.62 2.78 13.45
N GLN A 168 -4.08 1.57 13.10
CA GLN A 168 -5.48 1.31 12.72
C GLN A 168 -5.96 2.07 11.46
N GLY A 169 -5.04 2.47 10.58
CA GLY A 169 -5.37 3.22 9.37
C GLY A 169 -6.32 2.47 8.42
N LEU A 170 -6.17 1.14 8.30
CA LEU A 170 -7.08 0.31 7.50
C LEU A 170 -8.52 0.31 8.03
N GLN A 171 -8.69 0.27 9.35
CA GLN A 171 -10.01 0.36 9.99
C GLN A 171 -10.66 1.71 9.74
N CYS A 172 -9.86 2.80 9.76
CA CYS A 172 -10.31 4.12 9.36
C CYS A 172 -10.83 4.13 7.91
N LEU A 173 -10.09 3.53 6.97
CA LEU A 173 -10.50 3.43 5.57
C LEU A 173 -11.82 2.65 5.38
N ILE A 174 -11.97 1.50 6.03
CA ILE A 174 -13.22 0.71 5.98
C ILE A 174 -14.38 1.51 6.55
N LYS A 175 -14.20 2.15 7.71
CA LYS A 175 -15.22 2.94 8.38
C LYS A 175 -15.74 4.07 7.49
N ILE A 176 -14.84 4.78 6.82
CA ILE A 176 -15.22 5.84 5.87
C ILE A 176 -15.90 5.21 4.65
N GLY A 177 -15.31 4.16 4.08
CA GLY A 177 -15.79 3.51 2.86
C GLY A 177 -17.17 2.87 2.97
N GLY A 178 -17.55 2.36 4.14
CA GLY A 178 -18.83 1.70 4.38
C GLY A 178 -20.05 2.61 4.26
N ALA A 179 -19.90 3.92 4.54
CA ALA A 179 -20.99 4.91 4.47
C ALA A 179 -20.83 5.92 3.32
N ALA A 180 -19.78 5.78 2.51
CA ALA A 180 -19.40 6.79 1.53
C ALA A 180 -19.98 6.56 0.13
N ASP A 181 -19.98 7.63 -0.68
CA ASP A 181 -20.34 7.55 -2.09
C ASP A 181 -19.27 6.82 -2.92
N GLN A 182 -19.64 6.44 -4.14
CA GLN A 182 -18.81 5.66 -5.05
C GLN A 182 -17.44 6.29 -5.39
N ASN A 183 -17.33 7.62 -5.36
CA ASN A 183 -16.07 8.30 -5.63
C ASN A 183 -15.11 8.12 -4.46
N TYR A 184 -15.63 8.25 -3.24
CA TYR A 184 -14.84 8.08 -2.02
C TYR A 184 -14.40 6.62 -1.91
N GLN A 185 -15.32 5.68 -2.12
CA GLN A 185 -15.01 4.25 -2.19
C GLN A 185 -13.90 3.97 -3.21
N ASN A 186 -13.97 4.54 -4.40
CA ASN A 186 -12.93 4.40 -5.42
C ASN A 186 -11.58 4.96 -4.96
N TYR A 187 -11.53 6.14 -4.37
CA TYR A 187 -10.27 6.69 -3.86
C TYR A 187 -9.68 5.84 -2.74
N ILE A 188 -10.51 5.29 -1.85
CA ILE A 188 -10.08 4.33 -0.82
C ILE A 188 -9.53 3.06 -1.47
N LEU A 189 -10.22 2.49 -2.46
CA LEU A 189 -9.74 1.31 -3.19
C LEU A 189 -8.39 1.57 -3.88
N ARG A 190 -8.17 2.76 -4.44
CA ARG A 190 -6.88 3.14 -5.03
C ARG A 190 -5.77 3.25 -3.99
N ALA A 191 -6.07 3.75 -2.80
CA ALA A 191 -5.13 3.80 -1.69
C ALA A 191 -4.82 2.39 -1.15
N LEU A 192 -5.84 1.54 -0.94
CA LEU A 192 -5.66 0.13 -0.56
C LEU A 192 -4.83 -0.63 -1.58
N GLY A 193 -5.09 -0.44 -2.88
CA GLY A 193 -4.28 -1.04 -3.93
C GLY A 193 -2.83 -0.61 -3.87
N GLN A 194 -2.54 0.63 -3.46
CA GLN A 194 -1.16 1.07 -3.22
C GLN A 194 -0.55 0.41 -1.98
N LEU A 195 -1.30 0.31 -0.89
CA LEU A 195 -0.86 -0.36 0.34
C LEU A 195 -0.51 -1.83 0.08
N MET A 196 -1.33 -2.55 -0.68
CA MET A 196 -1.13 -3.97 -1.01
C MET A 196 0.09 -4.25 -1.90
N LEU A 197 0.73 -3.23 -2.50
CA LEU A 197 1.99 -3.41 -3.23
C LEU A 197 3.19 -3.59 -2.28
N TYR A 198 3.05 -3.21 -1.01
CA TYR A 198 4.10 -3.35 -0.01
C TYR A 198 3.82 -4.56 0.88
N VAL A 199 4.89 -5.25 1.30
CA VAL A 199 4.80 -6.46 2.14
C VAL A 199 4.05 -6.17 3.45
N ASP A 200 4.37 -5.06 4.13
CA ASP A 200 3.67 -4.64 5.35
C ASP A 200 2.18 -4.40 5.11
N GLY A 201 1.84 -3.70 4.02
CA GLY A 201 0.46 -3.40 3.67
C GLY A 201 -0.34 -4.64 3.28
N MET A 202 0.25 -5.60 2.57
CA MET A 202 -0.39 -6.88 2.28
C MET A 202 -0.59 -7.72 3.54
N ASN A 203 0.44 -7.86 4.38
CA ASN A 203 0.34 -8.58 5.66
C ASN A 203 -0.73 -7.97 6.58
N ALA A 204 -0.89 -6.65 6.55
CA ALA A 204 -1.96 -5.98 7.27
C ALA A 204 -3.36 -6.43 6.82
N VAL A 205 -3.59 -6.51 5.51
CA VAL A 205 -4.87 -6.97 4.94
C VAL A 205 -5.10 -8.44 5.26
N ILE A 206 -4.05 -9.28 5.25
CA ILE A 206 -4.11 -10.68 5.68
C ILE A 206 -4.57 -10.79 7.14
N ASN A 207 -4.02 -9.94 8.01
CA ASN A 207 -4.34 -9.94 9.44
C ASN A 207 -5.67 -9.24 9.79
N GLN A 208 -6.26 -8.48 8.87
CA GLN A 208 -7.53 -7.76 9.05
C GLN A 208 -8.54 -8.18 7.98
N ASN A 209 -9.19 -9.33 8.20
CA ASN A 209 -10.12 -9.93 7.25
C ASN A 209 -11.33 -9.02 6.95
N GLU A 210 -11.64 -8.04 7.81
CA GLU A 210 -12.65 -7.01 7.58
C GLU A 210 -12.40 -6.21 6.29
N VAL A 211 -11.13 -6.02 5.89
CA VAL A 211 -10.79 -5.39 4.60
C VAL A 211 -11.29 -6.26 3.45
N VAL A 212 -11.05 -7.57 3.52
CA VAL A 212 -11.46 -8.54 2.49
C VAL A 212 -12.99 -8.67 2.43
N GLN A 213 -13.65 -8.68 3.60
CA GLN A 213 -15.11 -8.63 3.70
C GLN A 213 -15.68 -7.36 3.05
N TRP A 214 -15.07 -6.21 3.32
CA TRP A 214 -15.47 -4.96 2.70
C TRP A 214 -15.28 -5.00 1.18
N LEU A 215 -14.14 -5.47 0.68
CA LEU A 215 -13.91 -5.66 -0.76
C LEU A 215 -14.99 -6.55 -1.38
N TYR A 216 -15.28 -7.71 -0.78
CA TYR A 216 -16.33 -8.61 -1.29
C TYR A 216 -17.73 -7.95 -1.27
N SER A 217 -18.05 -7.17 -0.23
CA SER A 217 -19.32 -6.44 -0.16
C SER A 217 -19.48 -5.43 -1.31
N LEU A 218 -18.39 -4.81 -1.75
CA LEU A 218 -18.39 -3.84 -2.85
C LEU A 218 -18.63 -4.47 -4.22
N VAL A 219 -18.57 -5.80 -4.35
CA VAL A 219 -18.95 -6.50 -5.58
C VAL A 219 -20.44 -6.32 -5.88
N GLU A 220 -21.29 -6.08 -4.87
CA GLU A 220 -22.72 -5.77 -5.08
C GLU A 220 -22.98 -4.30 -5.50
N SER A 221 -21.94 -3.45 -5.55
CA SER A 221 -22.12 -2.03 -5.86
C SER A 221 -22.78 -1.80 -7.23
N SER A 222 -23.73 -0.86 -7.29
CA SER A 222 -24.33 -0.41 -8.57
C SER A 222 -23.33 0.34 -9.47
N PHE A 223 -22.14 0.66 -8.97
CA PHE A 223 -21.12 1.40 -9.69
C PHE A 223 -20.04 0.48 -10.23
N ARG A 224 -20.08 0.21 -11.55
CA ARG A 224 -19.15 -0.69 -12.25
C ARG A 224 -17.66 -0.47 -11.93
N LEU A 225 -17.23 0.78 -11.76
CA LEU A 225 -15.82 1.08 -11.45
C LEU A 225 -15.41 0.62 -10.04
N VAL A 226 -16.33 0.69 -9.08
CA VAL A 226 -16.12 0.19 -7.70
C VAL A 226 -16.03 -1.33 -7.73
N VAL A 227 -17.01 -2.00 -8.36
CA VAL A 227 -17.02 -3.46 -8.55
C VAL A 227 -15.71 -3.94 -9.19
N LYS A 228 -15.33 -3.33 -10.32
CA LYS A 228 -14.11 -3.67 -11.04
C LYS A 228 -12.86 -3.54 -10.17
N THR A 229 -12.73 -2.40 -9.49
CA THR A 229 -11.52 -2.15 -8.69
C THR A 229 -11.46 -3.11 -7.51
N SER A 230 -12.60 -3.40 -6.88
CA SER A 230 -12.67 -4.37 -5.78
C SER A 230 -12.28 -5.78 -6.22
N LEU A 231 -12.82 -6.27 -7.34
CA LEU A 231 -12.45 -7.58 -7.89
C LEU A 231 -10.96 -7.68 -8.21
N LYS A 232 -10.35 -6.62 -8.76
CA LYS A 232 -8.90 -6.60 -9.01
C LYS A 232 -8.10 -6.70 -7.71
N LEU A 233 -8.52 -6.03 -6.64
CA LEU A 233 -7.84 -6.14 -5.34
C LEU A 233 -8.02 -7.53 -4.74
N LEU A 234 -9.20 -8.14 -4.84
CA LEU A 234 -9.42 -9.52 -4.38
C LEU A 234 -8.52 -10.52 -5.14
N ILE A 235 -8.33 -10.34 -6.45
CA ILE A 235 -7.42 -11.16 -7.25
C ILE A 235 -5.97 -10.95 -6.80
N VAL A 236 -5.51 -9.69 -6.68
CA VAL A 236 -4.14 -9.38 -6.21
C VAL A 236 -3.90 -9.95 -4.80
N PHE A 237 -4.92 -9.94 -3.94
CA PHE A 237 -4.86 -10.57 -2.62
C PHE A 237 -4.72 -12.09 -2.72
N ALA A 238 -5.55 -12.75 -3.55
CA ALA A 238 -5.50 -14.20 -3.76
C ALA A 238 -4.18 -14.67 -4.37
N GLU A 239 -3.62 -13.91 -5.32
CA GLU A 239 -2.38 -14.23 -6.02
C GLU A 239 -1.11 -14.03 -5.17
N TYR A 240 -1.21 -13.31 -4.04
CA TYR A 240 -0.06 -13.04 -3.18
C TYR A 240 0.48 -14.31 -2.50
N THR A 241 -0.41 -15.17 -1.99
CA THR A 241 -0.09 -16.47 -1.41
C THR A 241 -1.30 -17.39 -1.42
N GLU A 242 -1.11 -18.69 -1.63
CA GLU A 242 -2.20 -19.66 -1.75
C GLU A 242 -3.13 -19.67 -0.52
N SER A 243 -2.59 -19.44 0.69
CA SER A 243 -3.38 -19.39 1.92
C SER A 243 -4.41 -18.25 1.97
N ASN A 244 -4.23 -17.21 1.15
CA ASN A 244 -5.19 -16.09 1.07
C ASN A 244 -6.53 -16.51 0.46
N ALA A 245 -6.58 -17.61 -0.30
CA ALA A 245 -7.84 -18.15 -0.81
C ALA A 245 -8.82 -18.49 0.33
N LEU A 246 -8.33 -19.11 1.41
CA LEU A 246 -9.14 -19.42 2.58
C LEU A 246 -9.64 -18.16 3.31
N LEU A 247 -8.85 -17.09 3.31
CA LEU A 247 -9.26 -15.80 3.88
C LEU A 247 -10.35 -15.12 3.05
N ILE A 248 -10.32 -15.25 1.72
CA ILE A 248 -11.41 -14.81 0.85
C ILE A 248 -12.67 -15.63 1.13
N ILE A 249 -12.56 -16.95 1.23
CA ILE A 249 -13.69 -17.84 1.51
C ILE A 249 -14.33 -17.49 2.86
N SER A 250 -13.51 -17.26 3.89
CA SER A 250 -13.96 -16.80 5.21
C SER A 250 -14.72 -15.47 5.10
N ALA A 251 -14.16 -14.49 4.36
CA ALA A 251 -14.78 -13.19 4.17
C ALA A 251 -16.13 -13.27 3.43
N VAL A 252 -16.20 -14.07 2.35
CA VAL A 252 -17.44 -14.34 1.60
C VAL A 252 -18.47 -14.98 2.51
N THR A 253 -18.04 -15.97 3.31
CA THR A 253 -18.90 -16.68 4.26
C THR A 253 -19.53 -15.74 5.27
N GLU A 254 -18.74 -14.85 5.90
CA GLU A 254 -19.25 -13.87 6.86
C GLU A 254 -20.24 -12.89 6.21
N VAL A 255 -19.92 -12.36 5.04
CA VAL A 255 -20.78 -11.37 4.34
C VAL A 255 -22.09 -12.01 3.86
N ASP A 256 -22.05 -13.20 3.23
CA ASP A 256 -23.26 -13.82 2.69
C ASP A 256 -24.12 -14.45 3.80
N LYS A 257 -23.53 -15.11 4.81
CA LYS A 257 -24.30 -15.68 5.92
C LYS A 257 -24.98 -14.59 6.75
N SER A 258 -24.30 -13.47 7.02
CA SER A 258 -24.92 -12.33 7.71
C SER A 258 -26.10 -11.75 6.91
N ALA A 259 -26.04 -11.80 5.58
CA ALA A 259 -27.13 -11.41 4.69
C ALA A 259 -28.15 -12.54 4.39
N LYS A 260 -28.00 -13.74 4.98
CA LYS A 260 -28.81 -14.95 4.74
C LYS A 260 -28.86 -15.36 3.26
N ARG A 261 -27.72 -15.26 2.57
CA ARG A 261 -27.54 -15.64 1.17
C ARG A 261 -26.60 -16.85 1.04
N LEU A 262 -26.62 -17.47 -0.14
CA LEU A 262 -25.65 -18.49 -0.51
C LEU A 262 -24.27 -17.85 -0.74
N LEU A 263 -23.20 -18.64 -0.57
CA LEU A 263 -21.83 -18.19 -0.78
C LEU A 263 -21.65 -17.66 -2.21
N TRP A 264 -20.91 -16.58 -2.39
CA TRP A 264 -20.63 -15.95 -3.67
C TRP A 264 -21.84 -15.26 -4.34
N ALA A 265 -22.92 -14.99 -3.60
CA ALA A 265 -24.12 -14.39 -4.16
C ALA A 265 -23.91 -13.03 -4.82
N ASN A 266 -22.99 -12.18 -4.33
CA ASN A 266 -22.67 -10.91 -4.98
C ASN A 266 -22.12 -11.11 -6.41
N ALA A 267 -21.22 -12.08 -6.58
CA ALA A 267 -20.59 -12.38 -7.86
C ALA A 267 -21.56 -13.12 -8.80
N MET A 268 -22.30 -14.10 -8.28
CA MET A 268 -23.29 -14.85 -9.04
C MET A 268 -24.44 -13.98 -9.55
N LYS A 269 -24.85 -12.95 -8.80
CA LYS A 269 -25.83 -11.96 -9.26
C LYS A 269 -25.38 -11.28 -10.56
N ILE A 270 -24.10 -10.88 -10.65
CA ILE A 270 -23.53 -10.26 -11.86
C ILE A 270 -23.42 -11.28 -12.99
N LEU A 271 -22.99 -12.51 -12.73
CA LEU A 271 -22.91 -13.53 -13.79
C LEU A 271 -24.29 -13.86 -14.38
N ASN A 272 -25.32 -13.90 -13.53
CA ASN A 272 -26.70 -14.18 -13.93
C ASN A 272 -27.38 -13.03 -14.71
N GLU A 273 -26.81 -11.84 -14.73
CA GLU A 273 -27.26 -10.74 -15.60
C GLU A 273 -26.91 -10.96 -17.09
N MET A 274 -26.08 -11.97 -17.39
CA MET A 274 -25.75 -12.46 -18.74
C MET A 274 -25.30 -11.32 -19.69
N ASP A 275 -26.12 -10.98 -20.70
CA ASP A 275 -25.81 -9.95 -21.69
C ASP A 275 -25.74 -8.52 -21.13
N ASN A 276 -26.35 -8.27 -19.97
CA ASN A 276 -26.30 -6.94 -19.35
C ASN A 276 -24.98 -6.69 -18.60
N SER A 277 -24.19 -7.74 -18.38
CA SER A 277 -22.94 -7.66 -17.64
C SER A 277 -21.76 -7.25 -18.52
N SER A 278 -20.93 -6.40 -17.96
CA SER A 278 -19.67 -6.00 -18.58
C SER A 278 -18.75 -7.21 -18.74
N THR A 279 -18.30 -7.51 -19.97
CA THR A 279 -17.33 -8.60 -20.24
C THR A 279 -16.09 -8.53 -19.33
N GLU A 280 -15.53 -7.32 -19.12
CA GLU A 280 -14.38 -7.12 -18.22
C GLU A 280 -14.68 -7.53 -16.76
N VAL A 281 -15.91 -7.35 -16.29
CA VAL A 281 -16.30 -7.71 -14.91
C VAL A 281 -16.54 -9.21 -14.81
N VAL A 282 -17.19 -9.80 -15.80
CA VAL A 282 -17.37 -11.27 -15.91
C VAL A 282 -16.00 -11.95 -15.91
N LEU A 283 -15.05 -11.45 -16.71
CA LEU A 283 -13.67 -11.94 -16.76
C LEU A 283 -13.01 -11.93 -15.37
N LEU A 284 -13.11 -10.81 -14.65
CA LEU A 284 -12.52 -10.70 -13.32
C LEU A 284 -13.19 -11.66 -12.30
N ILE A 285 -14.51 -11.87 -12.38
CA ILE A 285 -15.20 -12.81 -11.50
C ILE A 285 -14.73 -14.24 -11.76
N ILE A 286 -14.69 -14.67 -13.02
CA ILE A 286 -14.28 -16.03 -13.35
C ILE A 286 -12.80 -16.27 -13.03
N THR A 287 -11.93 -15.27 -13.23
CA THR A 287 -10.53 -15.33 -12.80
C THR A 287 -10.44 -15.47 -11.28
N LEU A 288 -11.19 -14.68 -10.52
CA LEU A 288 -11.21 -14.80 -9.05
C LEU A 288 -11.65 -16.20 -8.60
N PHE A 289 -12.70 -16.75 -9.21
CA PHE A 289 -13.14 -18.13 -8.92
C PHE A 289 -12.05 -19.15 -9.21
N ASN A 290 -11.42 -19.06 -10.39
CA ASN A 290 -10.33 -19.96 -10.77
C ASN A 290 -9.16 -19.89 -9.79
N THR A 291 -8.73 -18.67 -9.44
CA THR A 291 -7.63 -18.46 -8.48
C THR A 291 -7.98 -19.04 -7.12
N VAL A 292 -9.17 -18.77 -6.58
CA VAL A 292 -9.59 -19.29 -5.27
C VAL A 292 -9.71 -20.80 -5.29
N LEU A 293 -10.46 -21.38 -6.24
CA LEU A 293 -10.68 -22.84 -6.32
C LEU A 293 -9.38 -23.62 -6.47
N SER A 294 -8.42 -23.10 -7.25
CA SER A 294 -7.13 -23.75 -7.47
C SER A 294 -6.26 -23.84 -6.21
N ALA A 295 -6.50 -22.96 -5.23
CA ALA A 295 -5.72 -22.84 -4.00
C ALA A 295 -6.38 -23.49 -2.77
N ILE A 296 -7.54 -24.14 -2.93
CA ILE A 296 -8.20 -24.85 -1.83
C ILE A 296 -7.46 -26.18 -1.56
N PRO A 297 -7.03 -26.44 -0.32
CA PRO A 297 -6.23 -27.63 0.00
C PRO A 297 -7.08 -28.89 0.30
N ASP A 298 -8.33 -28.74 0.73
CA ASP A 298 -9.21 -29.84 1.16
C ASP A 298 -10.47 -29.98 0.30
N GLN A 299 -10.95 -31.22 0.20
CA GLN A 299 -12.11 -31.54 -0.66
C GLN A 299 -13.42 -31.00 -0.11
N ASP A 300 -13.59 -30.95 1.22
CA ASP A 300 -14.84 -30.52 1.84
C ASP A 300 -15.12 -29.04 1.53
N THR A 301 -14.14 -28.16 1.77
CA THR A 301 -14.23 -26.73 1.44
C THR A 301 -14.42 -26.51 -0.06
N PHE A 302 -13.75 -27.32 -0.89
CA PHE A 302 -13.88 -27.23 -2.34
C PHE A 302 -15.33 -27.52 -2.78
N TYR A 303 -15.92 -28.63 -2.30
CA TYR A 303 -17.28 -29.01 -2.67
C TYR A 303 -18.33 -28.07 -2.08
N ASP A 304 -18.14 -27.56 -0.87
CA ASP A 304 -19.02 -26.54 -0.28
C ASP A 304 -19.15 -25.30 -1.18
N ILE A 305 -18.04 -24.90 -1.83
CA ILE A 305 -18.03 -23.74 -2.73
C ILE A 305 -18.62 -24.08 -4.09
N THR A 306 -18.18 -25.18 -4.73
CA THR A 306 -18.69 -25.54 -6.05
C THR A 306 -20.19 -25.83 -6.03
N ASP A 307 -20.69 -26.50 -5.00
CA ASP A 307 -22.11 -26.80 -4.86
C ASP A 307 -22.93 -25.52 -4.66
N ALA A 308 -22.42 -24.57 -3.86
CA ALA A 308 -23.07 -23.27 -3.68
C ALA A 308 -23.12 -22.44 -4.98
N LEU A 309 -22.08 -22.51 -5.82
CA LEU A 309 -22.08 -21.87 -7.14
C LEU A 309 -23.09 -22.55 -8.09
N GLU A 310 -23.16 -23.88 -8.09
CA GLU A 310 -24.09 -24.64 -8.92
C GLU A 310 -25.56 -24.40 -8.52
N GLU A 311 -25.87 -24.32 -7.22
CA GLU A 311 -27.20 -23.97 -6.71
C GLU A 311 -27.67 -22.58 -7.22
N GLN A 312 -26.71 -21.68 -7.51
CA GLN A 312 -26.96 -20.33 -8.03
C GLN A 312 -26.93 -20.22 -9.56
N GLY A 313 -26.83 -21.35 -10.27
CA GLY A 313 -26.94 -21.40 -11.73
C GLY A 313 -25.62 -21.25 -12.50
N MET A 314 -24.49 -21.57 -11.87
CA MET A 314 -23.17 -21.42 -12.49
C MET A 314 -23.00 -22.28 -13.77
N HIS A 315 -23.59 -23.47 -13.83
CA HIS A 315 -23.61 -24.26 -15.06
C HIS A 315 -24.25 -23.51 -16.25
N GLN A 316 -25.43 -22.89 -16.04
CA GLN A 316 -26.12 -22.14 -17.10
C GLN A 316 -25.31 -20.91 -17.52
N CYS A 317 -24.70 -20.18 -16.57
CA CYS A 317 -23.81 -19.07 -16.88
C CYS A 317 -22.63 -19.51 -17.74
N THR A 318 -21.95 -20.60 -17.35
CA THR A 318 -20.79 -21.13 -18.09
C THR A 318 -21.17 -21.51 -19.52
N GLN A 319 -22.28 -22.23 -19.71
CA GLN A 319 -22.77 -22.60 -21.04
C GLN A 319 -23.16 -21.38 -21.88
N PHE A 320 -23.75 -20.35 -21.26
CA PHE A 320 -24.11 -19.12 -21.95
C PHE A 320 -22.88 -18.40 -22.50
N PHE A 321 -21.87 -18.16 -21.67
CA PHE A 321 -20.68 -17.40 -22.08
C PHE A 321 -19.78 -18.16 -23.06
N LEU A 322 -19.66 -19.50 -22.94
CA LEU A 322 -18.91 -20.33 -23.90
C LEU A 322 -19.55 -20.35 -25.30
N ASN A 323 -20.87 -20.25 -25.39
CA ASN A 323 -21.59 -20.29 -26.66
C ASN A 323 -21.86 -18.91 -27.28
N ARG A 324 -21.53 -17.82 -26.57
CA ARG A 324 -21.76 -16.44 -27.02
C ARG A 324 -20.91 -16.09 -28.24
N LYS A 325 -21.46 -15.33 -29.19
CA LYS A 325 -20.73 -14.78 -30.35
C LYS A 325 -21.02 -13.28 -30.55
N PRO A 326 -20.00 -12.42 -30.76
CA PRO A 326 -18.58 -12.69 -30.65
C PRO A 326 -18.14 -12.79 -29.19
N ALA A 327 -17.36 -13.83 -28.84
CA ALA A 327 -16.77 -13.99 -27.51
C ALA A 327 -15.28 -13.65 -27.53
N GLU A 328 -14.82 -12.93 -26.51
CA GLU A 328 -13.42 -12.56 -26.31
C GLU A 328 -12.62 -13.81 -25.92
N ALA A 329 -11.45 -14.03 -26.52
CA ALA A 329 -10.67 -15.27 -26.36
C ALA A 329 -10.31 -15.52 -24.89
N ASP A 330 -9.85 -14.50 -24.18
CA ASP A 330 -9.46 -14.56 -22.77
C ASP A 330 -10.64 -14.99 -21.88
N LEU A 331 -11.85 -14.55 -22.20
CA LEU A 331 -13.05 -14.93 -21.45
C LEU A 331 -13.37 -16.42 -21.63
N ILE A 332 -13.31 -16.90 -22.88
CA ILE A 332 -13.54 -18.32 -23.20
C ILE A 332 -12.51 -19.19 -22.49
N GLU A 333 -11.24 -18.79 -22.50
CA GLU A 333 -10.16 -19.48 -21.82
C GLU A 333 -10.42 -19.60 -20.31
N GLN A 334 -10.82 -18.51 -19.65
CA GLN A 334 -11.11 -18.54 -18.21
C GLN A 334 -12.32 -19.43 -17.86
N PHE A 335 -13.35 -19.47 -18.71
CA PHE A 335 -14.47 -20.42 -18.50
C PHE A 335 -14.06 -21.87 -18.75
N HIS A 336 -13.12 -22.13 -19.68
CA HIS A 336 -12.56 -23.47 -19.83
C HIS A 336 -11.72 -23.88 -18.62
N ILE A 337 -10.91 -22.97 -18.07
CA ILE A 337 -10.18 -23.22 -16.82
C ILE A 337 -11.18 -23.55 -15.71
N TYR A 338 -12.26 -22.78 -15.57
CA TYR A 338 -13.30 -23.05 -14.58
C TYR A 338 -13.94 -24.44 -14.74
N ASP A 339 -14.31 -24.83 -15.96
CA ASP A 339 -14.94 -26.14 -16.23
C ASP A 339 -14.02 -27.33 -15.92
N VAL A 340 -12.71 -27.12 -15.88
CA VAL A 340 -11.72 -28.12 -15.45
C VAL A 340 -11.52 -28.05 -13.94
N CYS A 341 -11.24 -26.86 -13.40
CA CYS A 341 -10.95 -26.63 -11.98
C CYS A 341 -12.11 -26.98 -11.07
N SER A 342 -13.36 -26.76 -11.49
CA SER A 342 -14.57 -27.08 -10.71
C SER A 342 -14.85 -28.59 -10.58
N LYS A 343 -14.20 -29.44 -11.39
CA LYS A 343 -14.43 -30.90 -11.40
C LYS A 343 -13.36 -31.68 -10.64
N ILE A 344 -12.19 -31.10 -10.42
CA ILE A 344 -11.03 -31.78 -9.85
C ILE A 344 -10.47 -30.91 -8.73
N PRO A 345 -10.57 -31.33 -7.45
CA PRO A 345 -9.90 -30.62 -6.37
C PRO A 345 -8.39 -30.59 -6.61
N SER A 346 -7.72 -29.54 -6.14
CA SER A 346 -6.26 -29.42 -6.26
C SER A 346 -5.59 -30.70 -5.72
N PRO A 347 -4.51 -31.21 -6.36
CA PRO A 347 -3.83 -32.37 -5.83
C PRO A 347 -3.25 -31.99 -4.46
N THR A 348 -3.83 -32.54 -3.40
CA THR A 348 -3.33 -32.42 -2.03
C THR A 348 -1.82 -32.60 -2.05
N VAL A 349 -1.09 -31.52 -1.76
CA VAL A 349 0.34 -31.62 -1.42
C VAL A 349 0.38 -32.29 -0.06
N THR A 350 0.49 -33.61 -0.08
CA THR A 350 0.77 -34.44 1.11
C THR A 350 2.13 -34.14 1.70
#